data_AF-A0A943LUB7-F1
#
_entry.id   AF-A0A943LUB7-F1
#
_cell.length_a   1.000
_cell.length_b   1.000
_cell.length_c   1.000
_cell.angle_alpha   90.00
_cell.angle_beta   90.00
_cell.angle_gamma   90.00
#
_symmetry.space_group_name_H-M   'P 1'
#
loop_
_entity.id
_entity.type
_entity.pdbx_description
1 polymer ?
#
loop_
_entity_poly.entity_id
_entity_poly.type
_entity_poly.pdbx_seq_one_letter_code
_entity_poly.pdbx_strand_id
1 'polypeptide(L)'
;TVNNESKEAKVLSLPVFYYKGQEARIDGKRVTTYLAKEKNPTNLVLPSGKHGVVLTYSYTPVAKLAMGVSTISLLAFIGYLYRVKKDD
;
A
#
# COMPACT_ATOMS: atom_id res chain seq x y z
N THR A 1 10.83 -4.98 15.54
CA THR A 1 9.87 -5.05 16.67
C THR A 1 9.85 -3.73 17.41
N VAL A 2 8.70 -3.31 17.92
CA VAL A 2 8.52 -2.08 18.70
C VAL A 2 8.01 -2.46 20.09
N ASN A 3 8.50 -1.82 21.14
CA ASN A 3 8.07 -2.06 22.52
C ASN A 3 7.23 -0.89 23.03
N ASN A 4 6.00 -1.17 23.47
CA ASN A 4 5.20 -0.22 24.24
C ASN A 4 5.26 -0.59 25.72
N GLU A 5 6.14 0.09 26.46
CA GLU A 5 6.34 -0.14 27.89
C GLU A 5 5.20 0.42 28.77
N SER A 6 4.27 1.15 28.17
CA SER A 6 3.07 1.60 28.87
C SER A 6 2.11 0.45 29.08
N LYS A 7 1.36 0.48 30.19
CA LYS A 7 0.22 -0.43 30.42
C LYS A 7 -0.97 -0.13 29.50
N GLU A 8 -0.93 0.99 28.78
CA GLU A 8 -2.00 1.46 27.90
C GLU A 8 -1.58 1.44 26.43
N ALA A 9 -2.57 1.40 25.54
CA ALA A 9 -2.33 1.52 24.11
C ALA A 9 -1.83 2.93 23.76
N LYS A 10 -0.81 3.02 22.90
CA LYS A 10 -0.22 4.29 22.48
C LYS A 10 -0.22 4.43 20.97
N VAL A 11 -0.24 5.67 20.52
CA VAL A 11 -0.08 5.99 19.10
C VAL A 11 1.38 5.80 18.72
N LEU A 12 1.63 4.91 17.77
CA LEU A 12 2.92 4.78 17.11
C LEU A 12 2.87 5.55 15.79
N SER A 13 3.68 6.60 15.68
CA SER A 13 3.91 7.32 14.42
C SER A 13 5.07 6.69 13.68
N LEU A 14 4.82 6.15 12.49
CA LEU A 14 5.84 5.56 11.63
C LEU A 14 6.47 6.64 10.75
N PRO A 15 7.80 6.60 10.49
CA PRO A 15 8.51 7.59 9.67
C PRO A 15 8.27 7.38 8.17
N VAL A 16 7.05 7.01 7.78
CA VAL A 16 6.65 6.69 6.40
C VAL A 16 5.31 7.35 6.09
N PHE A 17 5.17 7.84 4.86
CA PHE A 17 3.99 8.54 4.43
C PHE A 17 2.76 7.64 4.38
N TYR A 18 1.65 8.19 4.84
CA TYR A 18 0.34 7.58 4.67
C TYR A 18 -0.06 7.65 3.19
N TYR A 19 -0.38 6.50 2.58
CA TYR A 19 -0.71 6.40 1.16
C TYR A 19 -1.82 5.37 0.92
N LYS A 20 -2.54 5.51 -0.20
CA LYS A 20 -3.60 4.56 -0.57
C LYS A 20 -3.03 3.16 -0.82
N GLY A 21 -3.72 2.13 -0.34
CA GLY A 21 -3.28 0.74 -0.46
C GLY A 21 -2.30 0.30 0.63
N GLN A 22 -2.05 1.14 1.63
CA GLN A 22 -1.29 0.76 2.80
C GLN A 22 -2.04 -0.27 3.66
N GLU A 23 -1.33 -1.32 4.07
CA GLU A 23 -1.80 -2.34 5.00
C GLU A 23 -0.80 -2.49 6.14
N ALA A 24 -1.24 -2.23 7.37
CA ALA A 24 -0.46 -2.48 8.57
C ALA A 24 -0.90 -3.78 9.25
N ARG A 25 0.07 -4.48 9.82
CA ARG A 25 -0.14 -5.68 10.64
C ARG A 25 0.64 -5.56 11.95
N ILE A 26 -0.02 -5.88 13.06
CA ILE A 26 0.60 -6.11 14.37
C ILE A 26 0.52 -7.60 14.65
N ASP A 27 1.67 -8.25 14.80
CA ASP A 27 1.78 -9.71 15.04
C ASP A 27 0.95 -10.54 14.03
N GLY A 28 1.01 -10.13 12.76
CA GLY A 28 0.27 -10.76 11.66
C GLY A 28 -1.20 -10.36 11.54
N LYS A 29 -1.80 -9.72 12.55
CA LYS A 29 -3.20 -9.25 12.50
C LYS A 29 -3.29 -7.87 11.85
N ARG A 30 -4.21 -7.71 10.89
CA ARG A 30 -4.43 -6.43 10.20
C ARG A 30 -4.94 -5.38 11.19
N VAL A 31 -4.38 -4.18 11.13
CA VAL A 31 -4.77 -3.03 11.95
C VAL A 31 -5.00 -1.81 11.07
N THR A 32 -5.83 -0.88 11.54
CA THR A 32 -6.14 0.35 10.84
C THR A 32 -5.02 1.38 11.06
N THR A 33 -4.55 1.99 9.97
CA THR A 33 -3.69 3.17 10.04
C THR A 33 -4.50 4.43 9.78
N TYR A 34 -3.99 5.57 10.24
CA TYR A 34 -4.58 6.87 9.96
C TYR A 34 -3.49 7.93 9.78
N LEU A 35 -3.87 9.02 9.14
CA LEU A 35 -3.00 10.16 8.86
C LEU A 35 -2.80 11.00 10.13
N ALA A 36 -1.55 11.27 10.52
CA ALA A 36 -1.28 12.28 11.54
C ALA A 36 -1.41 13.69 10.96
N LYS A 37 -1.92 14.64 11.76
CA LYS A 37 -2.07 16.06 11.36
C LYS A 37 -0.74 16.75 11.03
N GLU A 38 0.36 16.29 11.62
CA GLU A 38 1.69 16.89 11.44
C GLU A 38 2.49 16.14 10.40
N LYS A 39 2.81 16.76 9.25
CA LYS A 39 3.70 16.22 8.20
C LYS A 39 3.30 14.86 7.57
N ASN A 40 2.05 14.44 7.71
CA ASN A 40 1.47 13.24 7.07
C ASN A 40 2.12 11.86 7.32
N PRO A 41 2.71 11.56 8.50
CA PRO A 41 3.17 10.21 8.82
C PRO A 41 1.98 9.27 9.03
N THR A 42 2.28 7.99 8.90
CA THR A 42 1.35 6.89 9.15
C THR A 42 1.29 6.60 10.65
N ASN A 43 0.11 6.76 11.24
CA ASN A 43 -0.14 6.41 12.64
C ASN A 43 -0.91 5.10 12.76
N LEU A 44 -0.63 4.37 13.83
CA LEU A 44 -1.41 3.21 14.27
C LEU A 44 -1.45 3.13 15.79
N VAL A 45 -2.44 2.44 16.32
CA VAL A 45 -2.54 2.17 17.76
C VAL A 45 -1.76 0.90 18.08
N LEU A 46 -0.74 1.03 18.93
CA LEU A 46 0.11 -0.07 19.39
C LEU A 46 -0.33 -0.50 20.80
N PRO A 47 -0.76 -1.76 21.01
CA PRO A 47 -1.07 -2.29 22.33
C PRO A 47 0.18 -2.35 23.23
N SER A 48 -0.02 -2.60 24.53
CA SER A 48 1.06 -2.76 25.51
C SER A 48 1.88 -4.01 25.22
N GLY A 49 3.21 -3.89 25.34
CA GLY A 49 4.16 -4.98 25.16
C GLY A 49 4.98 -4.88 23.88
N LYS A 50 5.68 -5.97 23.58
CA LYS A 50 6.61 -6.07 22.44
C LYS A 50 5.91 -6.70 21.24
N HIS A 51 5.86 -5.95 20.15
CA HIS A 51 5.11 -6.33 18.96
C HIS A 51 5.93 -6.24 17.68
N GLY A 52 5.64 -7.13 16.74
CA GLY A 52 6.07 -7.04 15.35
C GLY A 52 5.13 -6.14 14.56
N VAL A 53 5.61 -4.98 14.13
CA VAL A 53 4.86 -4.07 13.27
C VAL A 53 5.37 -4.22 11.84
N VAL A 54 4.48 -4.58 10.92
CA VAL A 54 4.78 -4.72 9.49
C VAL A 54 3.86 -3.81 8.70
N LEU A 55 4.44 -3.03 7.80
CA LEU A 55 3.72 -2.15 6.89
C LEU A 55 3.99 -2.60 5.45
N THR A 56 2.93 -2.76 4.68
CA THR A 56 3.00 -3.18 3.28
C THR A 56 2.16 -2.24 2.42
N TYR A 57 2.53 -2.12 1.14
CA TYR A 57 1.79 -1.36 0.16
C TYR A 57 1.26 -2.31 -0.91
N SER A 58 -0.06 -2.30 -1.08
CA SER A 58 -0.75 -3.08 -2.10
C SER A 58 -1.30 -2.16 -3.17
N TYR A 59 -1.26 -2.63 -4.42
CA TYR A 59 -1.95 -1.94 -5.50
C TYR A 59 -3.42 -1.75 -5.18
N THR A 60 -3.90 -0.52 -5.34
CA THR A 60 -5.32 -0.21 -5.21
C THR A 60 -6.10 -0.92 -6.31
N PRO A 61 -7.40 -1.21 -6.10
CA PRO A 61 -8.24 -1.80 -7.14
C PRO A 61 -8.20 -1.00 -8.45
N VAL A 62 -8.18 0.33 -8.36
CA VAL A 62 -8.06 1.23 -9.52
C VAL A 62 -6.73 1.03 -10.25
N ALA A 63 -5.61 0.93 -9.52
CA ALA A 63 -4.31 0.69 -10.13
C ALA A 63 -4.26 -0.66 -10.86
N LYS A 64 -4.87 -1.71 -10.29
CA LYS A 64 -4.97 -3.02 -10.94
C LYS A 64 -5.77 -2.96 -12.24
N LEU A 65 -6.89 -2.23 -12.25
CA LEU A 65 -7.71 -2.04 -13.46
C LEU A 65 -6.96 -1.25 -14.54
N ALA A 66 -6.29 -0.15 -14.15
CA ALA A 66 -5.51 0.67 -15.08
C ALA A 66 -4.39 -0.13 -15.75
N MET A 67 -3.68 -0.98 -15.00
CA MET A 67 -2.68 -1.90 -15.55
C MET A 67 -3.29 -2.86 -16.57
N GLY A 68 -4.47 -3.43 -16.28
CA GLY A 68 -5.17 -4.32 -17.20
C GLY A 68 -5.52 -3.63 -18.53
N VAL A 69 -6.16 -2.47 -18.46
CA VAL A 69 -6.53 -1.69 -19.65
C VAL A 69 -5.29 -1.28 -20.46
N SER A 70 -4.25 -0.80 -19.79
CA SER A 70 -3.00 -0.41 -20.46
C SER A 70 -2.34 -1.58 -21.20
N THR A 71 -2.33 -2.77 -20.59
CA THR A 71 -1.75 -3.97 -21.20
C THR A 71 -2.54 -4.39 -22.44
N ILE A 72 -3.87 -4.40 -22.37
CA ILE A 72 -4.73 -4.76 -23.50
C ILE A 72 -4.55 -3.77 -24.65
N SER A 73 -4.54 -2.46 -24.36
CA SER A 73 -4.32 -1.41 -25.36
C SER A 73 -2.96 -1.52 -26.03
N LEU A 74 -1.90 -1.83 -25.27
CA LEU A 74 -0.56 -2.02 -25.83
C LEU A 74 -0.51 -3.22 -26.78
N LEU A 75 -1.11 -4.35 -26.40
CA LEU A 75 -1.18 -5.53 -27.25
C LEU A 75 -1.97 -5.27 -28.54
N ALA A 76 -3.10 -4.57 -28.44
CA ALA A 76 -3.89 -4.17 -29.60
C ALA A 76 -3.09 -3.24 -30.53
N PHE A 77 -2.34 -2.30 -29.97
CA PHE A 77 -1.49 -1.39 -30.73
C PHE A 77 -0.36 -2.12 -31.47
N ILE A 78 0.34 -3.05 -30.79
CA ILE A 78 1.36 -3.89 -31.42
C ILE A 78 0.75 -4.74 -32.54
N GLY A 79 -0.41 -5.36 -32.29
CA GLY A 79 -1.13 -6.14 -33.29
C GLY A 79 -1.54 -5.31 -34.52
N TYR A 80 -2.00 -4.08 -34.30
CA TYR A 80 -2.29 -3.13 -35.36
C TYR A 80 -1.05 -2.82 -36.20
N LEU A 81 0.09 -2.47 -35.57
CA LEU A 81 1.33 -2.19 -36.28
C LEU A 81 1.81 -3.39 -37.12
N TYR A 82 1.68 -4.61 -36.59
CA TYR A 82 2.05 -5.82 -37.33
C TYR A 82 1.15 -6.05 -38.55
N ARG A 83 -0.16 -5.79 -38.42
CA ARG A 83 -1.10 -5.86 -39.54
C ARG A 83 -0.75 -4.84 -40.62
N VAL A 84 -0.58 -3.57 -40.24
CA VAL A 84 -0.24 -2.49 -41.19
C VAL A 84 1.05 -2.82 -41.95
N LYS A 85 2.10 -3.26 -41.26
CA LYS A 85 3.36 -3.65 -41.88
C LYS A 85 3.24 -4.85 -42.85
N LYS A 86 2.22 -5.69 -42.70
CA LYS A 86 1.99 -6.85 -43.57
C LYS A 86 1.19 -6.47 -44.83
N ASP A 87 0.42 -5.40 -44.76
CA ASP A 87 -0.39 -4.89 -45.86
C ASP A 87 0.40 -3.91 -46.78
N ASP A 88 1.62 -3.49 -46.37
CA ASP A 88 2.65 -2.79 -47.17
C ASP A 88 3.65 -3.77 -47.83
#